data_AF-A0A090R5Q0-F1
#
_entry.id   AF-A0A090R5Q0-F1
#
_cell.length_a   1.000
_cell.length_b   1.000
_cell.length_c   1.000
_cell.angle_alpha   90.00
_cell.angle_beta   90.00
_cell.angle_gamma   90.00
#
_symmetry.space_group_name_H-M   'P 1'
#
loop_
_entity.id
_entity.type
_entity.pdbx_description
1 polymer ?
#
loop_
_entity_poly.entity_id
_entity_poly.type
_entity_poly.pdbx_seq_one_letter_code
_entity_poly.pdbx_strand_id
1 'polypeptide(L)'
;MKCKIYTNLANKLDSIGRHVAAIEYYDHALELIPRLIMASGNKSHCLYSYGAKLYDEHHADIFCRFSHKELINATTSGAVWDSGIDEKAKTLFKQRLDYMESMFNNEPDQYNYNDWPLGETSEEVKYRTWSMENKLFLNPLNDIMVLPIVTTDVLHLPNHNYHISETTARFSNYFNTIKQEYITSRYMLFKSIHEPNRHFIDDEVLLLNGFDGVYFGYKEELLKTSYRLTYSIFDKISYFINDYMCVGLNERDVSFNKIWGKYDKNEKRFVLREPFASSDNDILRGLYFLSKELFDTMFVNFSDPDAKELDTIRHMIEHKSLQLKGMGTNLLG
;
A
#
# COMPACT_ATOMS: atom_id res chain seq x y z
N MET A 1 0.79 21.69 15.04
CA MET A 1 -0.36 20.80 15.31
C MET A 1 -0.48 19.69 14.26
N LYS A 2 -0.48 20.00 12.95
CA LYS A 2 -0.55 19.00 11.86
C LYS A 2 0.53 17.90 11.93
N CYS A 3 1.81 18.26 12.08
CA CYS A 3 2.90 17.28 12.21
C CYS A 3 2.66 16.25 13.34
N LYS A 4 2.15 16.69 14.51
CA LYS A 4 1.81 15.81 15.64
C LYS A 4 0.72 14.81 15.27
N ILE A 5 -0.30 15.28 14.56
CA ILE A 5 -1.42 14.44 14.11
C ILE A 5 -0.88 13.36 13.17
N TYR A 6 -0.04 13.74 12.20
CA TYR A 6 0.59 12.80 11.29
C TYR A 6 1.50 11.80 12.01
N THR A 7 2.37 12.24 12.92
CA THR A 7 3.21 11.32 13.70
C THR A 7 2.39 10.36 14.55
N ASN A 8 1.32 10.83 15.21
CA ASN A 8 0.46 9.95 16.00
C ASN A 8 -0.35 8.96 15.16
N LEU A 9 -0.83 9.40 13.99
CA LEU A 9 -1.52 8.53 13.04
C LEU A 9 -0.56 7.47 12.49
N ALA A 10 0.65 7.86 12.10
CA ALA A 10 1.70 6.96 11.64
C ALA A 10 2.04 5.91 12.72
N ASN A 11 2.25 6.33 13.98
CA ASN A 11 2.47 5.41 15.10
C ASN A 11 1.32 4.41 15.24
N LYS A 12 0.07 4.87 15.07
CA LYS A 12 -1.10 4.00 15.18
C LYS A 12 -1.16 2.99 14.04
N LEU A 13 -0.93 3.42 12.81
CA LEU A 13 -0.87 2.57 11.61
C LEU A 13 0.24 1.53 11.73
N ASP A 14 1.43 1.94 12.13
CA ASP A 14 2.56 1.03 12.37
C ASP A 14 2.22 -0.02 13.44
N SER A 15 1.60 0.41 14.55
CA SER A 15 1.21 -0.49 15.65
C SER A 15 0.18 -1.56 15.25
N ILE A 16 -0.55 -1.36 14.14
CA ILE A 16 -1.52 -2.31 13.60
C ILE A 16 -0.99 -3.05 12.36
N GLY A 17 0.27 -2.85 11.97
CA GLY A 17 0.92 -3.51 10.85
C GLY A 17 0.73 -2.86 9.48
N ARG A 18 0.22 -1.62 9.44
CA ARG A 18 0.08 -0.81 8.22
C ARG A 18 1.34 0.02 7.96
N HIS A 19 2.48 -0.66 7.86
CA HIS A 19 3.82 -0.02 7.77
C HIS A 19 3.95 0.93 6.58
N VAL A 20 3.48 0.54 5.39
CA VAL A 20 3.56 1.37 4.17
C VAL A 20 2.84 2.71 4.37
N ALA A 21 1.59 2.67 4.87
CA ALA A 21 0.84 3.88 5.17
C ALA A 21 1.48 4.69 6.33
N ALA A 22 2.04 4.01 7.33
CA ALA A 22 2.74 4.69 8.41
C ALA A 22 3.96 5.49 7.90
N ILE A 23 4.75 4.93 6.98
CA ILE A 23 5.89 5.60 6.35
C ILE A 23 5.43 6.88 5.65
N GLU A 24 4.37 6.83 4.86
CA GLU A 24 3.79 8.00 4.19
C GLU A 24 3.38 9.11 5.18
N TYR A 25 2.71 8.75 6.27
CA TYR A 25 2.34 9.75 7.29
C TYR A 25 3.55 10.28 8.09
N TYR A 26 4.59 9.48 8.30
CA TYR A 26 5.85 10.01 8.83
C TYR A 26 6.50 10.99 7.84
N ASP A 27 6.48 10.69 6.54
CA ASP A 27 7.00 11.56 5.49
C ASP A 27 6.25 12.91 5.51
N HIS A 28 4.92 12.91 5.56
CA HIS A 28 4.14 14.15 5.70
C HIS A 28 4.47 14.94 6.98
N ALA A 29 4.75 14.26 8.10
CA ALA A 29 5.19 14.95 9.30
C ALA A 29 6.56 15.63 9.11
N LEU A 30 7.48 14.96 8.42
CA LEU A 30 8.85 15.39 8.17
C LEU A 30 8.97 16.44 7.06
N GLU A 31 8.04 16.46 6.11
CA GLU A 31 7.85 17.55 5.15
C GLU A 31 7.49 18.87 5.85
N LEU A 32 6.63 18.80 6.87
CA LEU A 32 6.25 19.97 7.66
C LEU A 32 7.33 20.43 8.64
N ILE A 33 8.00 19.48 9.31
CA ILE A 33 9.09 19.77 10.25
C ILE A 33 10.22 18.77 10.00
N PRO A 34 11.25 19.17 9.23
CA PRO A 34 12.43 18.34 9.02
C PRO A 34 13.14 18.01 10.34
N ARG A 35 13.63 16.78 10.48
CA ARG A 35 14.29 16.27 11.71
C ARG A 35 13.43 16.39 12.96
N LEU A 36 12.12 16.20 12.82
CA LEU A 36 11.24 16.04 13.98
C LEU A 36 11.57 14.71 14.67
N ILE A 37 12.07 14.79 15.90
CA ILE A 37 12.69 13.66 16.61
C ILE A 37 11.76 12.46 16.70
N MET A 38 10.50 12.69 17.10
CA MET A 38 9.51 11.61 17.23
C MET A 38 9.15 10.98 15.88
N ALA A 39 9.03 11.79 14.82
CA ALA A 39 8.71 11.27 13.49
C ALA A 39 9.88 10.48 12.91
N SER A 40 11.10 11.03 12.90
CA SER A 40 12.28 10.33 12.38
C SER A 40 12.61 9.08 13.20
N GLY A 41 12.60 9.15 14.53
CA GLY A 41 12.92 8.01 15.39
C GLY A 41 11.89 6.87 15.29
N ASN A 42 10.60 7.20 15.19
CA ASN A 42 9.56 6.19 15.01
C ASN A 42 9.51 5.66 13.57
N LYS A 43 9.76 6.51 12.56
CA LYS A 43 9.92 6.08 11.16
C LYS A 43 11.08 5.10 11.02
N SER A 44 12.22 5.36 11.66
CA SER A 44 13.32 4.39 11.72
C SER A 44 12.85 3.04 12.24
N HIS A 45 12.13 3.01 13.35
CA HIS A 45 11.62 1.76 13.90
C HIS A 45 10.71 1.01 12.93
N CYS A 46 9.79 1.73 12.29
CA CYS A 46 8.90 1.20 11.27
C CYS A 46 9.70 0.61 10.08
N LEU A 47 10.70 1.34 9.58
CA LEU A 47 11.57 0.89 8.48
C LEU A 47 12.35 -0.38 8.85
N TYR A 48 12.96 -0.42 10.03
CA TYR A 48 13.70 -1.59 10.51
C TYR A 48 12.77 -2.80 10.66
N SER A 49 11.60 -2.61 11.28
CA SER A 49 10.60 -3.65 11.49
C SER A 49 10.02 -4.17 10.17
N TYR A 50 9.82 -3.29 9.18
CA TYR A 50 9.33 -3.68 7.87
C TYR A 50 10.42 -4.42 7.08
N GLY A 51 11.64 -3.88 7.02
CA GLY A 51 12.79 -4.50 6.35
C GLY A 51 13.07 -5.92 6.85
N ALA A 52 12.98 -6.15 8.17
CA ALA A 52 13.19 -7.46 8.78
C ALA A 52 12.18 -8.56 8.35
N LYS A 53 11.09 -8.18 7.69
CA LYS A 53 10.05 -9.10 7.18
C LYS A 53 10.16 -9.36 5.69
N LEU A 54 11.09 -8.68 4.99
CA LEU A 54 11.34 -8.91 3.58
C LEU A 54 12.09 -10.23 3.40
N TYR A 55 11.75 -10.95 2.35
CA TYR A 55 12.44 -12.20 1.99
C TYR A 55 13.79 -11.95 1.30
N ASP A 56 13.99 -10.74 0.76
CA ASP A 56 15.20 -10.34 0.05
C ASP A 56 16.15 -9.63 1.03
N GLU A 57 17.31 -10.24 1.27
CA GLU A 57 18.30 -9.75 2.23
C GLU A 57 18.93 -8.41 1.80
N HIS A 58 19.07 -8.15 0.50
CA HIS A 58 19.59 -6.88 -0.01
C HIS A 58 18.57 -5.76 0.20
N HIS A 59 17.29 -6.02 -0.06
CA HIS A 59 16.24 -5.07 0.27
C HIS A 59 16.18 -4.82 1.78
N ALA A 60 16.29 -5.86 2.62
CA ALA A 60 16.33 -5.72 4.07
C ALA A 60 17.50 -4.84 4.54
N ASP A 61 18.70 -5.00 3.96
CA ASP A 61 19.86 -4.14 4.24
C ASP A 61 19.62 -2.68 3.82
N ILE A 62 19.02 -2.43 2.65
CA ILE A 62 18.65 -1.07 2.21
C ILE A 62 17.67 -0.44 3.21
N PHE A 63 16.63 -1.17 3.66
CA PHE A 63 15.72 -0.70 4.71
C PHE A 63 16.45 -0.40 6.02
N CYS A 64 17.43 -1.24 6.40
CA CYS A 64 18.27 -1.03 7.57
C CYS A 64 19.08 0.29 7.45
N ARG A 65 19.68 0.55 6.29
CA ARG A 65 20.43 1.80 6.01
C ARG A 65 19.53 3.04 6.03
N PHE A 66 18.31 2.94 5.50
CA PHE A 66 17.32 4.03 5.57
C PHE A 66 16.85 4.27 7.02
N SER A 67 16.62 3.22 7.79
CA SER A 67 16.32 3.33 9.23
C SER A 67 17.45 4.05 9.98
N HIS A 68 18.70 3.69 9.72
CA HIS A 68 19.87 4.34 10.31
C HIS A 68 19.94 5.83 9.98
N LYS A 69 19.69 6.21 8.72
CA LYS A 69 19.63 7.63 8.30
C LYS A 69 18.58 8.40 9.09
N GLU A 70 17.41 7.82 9.34
CA GLU A 70 16.37 8.46 10.15
C GLU A 70 16.75 8.57 11.64
N LEU A 71 17.50 7.61 12.19
CA LEU A 71 18.04 7.76 13.55
C LEU A 71 19.06 8.89 13.64
N ILE A 72 19.95 9.03 12.66
CA ILE A 72 20.86 10.18 12.59
C ILE A 72 20.07 11.48 12.58
N ASN A 73 18.99 11.57 11.78
CA ASN A 73 18.13 12.74 11.76
C ASN A 73 17.51 13.03 13.14
N ALA A 74 17.13 12.00 13.89
CA ALA A 74 16.53 12.13 15.22
C ALA A 74 17.53 12.47 16.34
N THR A 75 18.83 12.18 16.17
CA THR A 75 19.86 12.39 17.20
C THR A 75 20.81 13.56 16.93
N THR A 76 20.82 14.09 15.69
CA THR A 76 21.70 15.19 15.26
C THR A 76 21.39 16.51 16.00
N SER A 77 22.41 17.35 16.16
CA SER A 77 22.25 18.72 16.67
C SER A 77 21.28 19.53 15.80
N GLY A 78 20.21 20.05 16.42
CA GLY A 78 19.14 20.78 15.71
C GLY A 78 17.94 19.92 15.28
N ALA A 79 17.87 18.66 15.71
CA ALA A 79 16.62 17.90 15.71
C ALA A 79 15.63 18.52 16.71
N VAL A 80 14.34 18.50 16.38
CA VAL A 80 13.29 19.26 17.08
C VAL A 80 12.29 18.33 17.76
N TRP A 81 11.89 18.67 18.97
CA TRP A 81 10.76 18.02 19.64
C TRP A 81 9.45 18.76 19.31
N ASP A 82 8.38 18.01 19.07
CA ASP A 82 7.05 18.58 18.87
C ASP A 82 6.36 18.93 20.20
N SER A 83 6.63 18.13 21.22
CA SER A 83 6.20 18.26 22.62
C SER A 83 7.45 18.41 23.50
N GLY A 84 7.32 18.59 24.81
CA GLY A 84 8.51 18.69 25.67
C GLY A 84 9.48 17.50 25.46
N ILE A 85 10.72 17.65 25.91
CA ILE A 85 11.75 16.61 25.73
C ILE A 85 11.29 15.31 26.40
N ASP A 86 11.22 14.22 25.62
CA ASP A 86 11.06 12.86 26.15
C ASP A 86 12.43 12.20 26.26
N GLU A 87 12.97 12.20 27.49
CA GLU A 87 14.28 11.62 27.77
C GLU A 87 14.34 10.10 27.50
N LYS A 88 13.22 9.37 27.65
CA LYS A 88 13.18 7.93 27.37
C LYS A 88 13.32 7.68 25.87
N ALA A 89 12.56 8.42 25.05
CA ALA A 89 12.67 8.32 23.59
C ALA A 89 14.07 8.70 23.10
N LYS A 90 14.65 9.78 23.66
CA LYS A 90 16.01 10.21 23.35
C LYS A 90 17.06 9.13 23.63
N THR A 91 17.01 8.52 24.82
CA THR A 91 17.91 7.41 25.17
C THR A 91 17.71 6.21 24.25
N LEU A 92 16.46 5.85 23.96
CA LEU A 92 16.13 4.72 23.09
C LEU A 92 16.67 4.91 21.66
N PHE A 93 16.46 6.08 21.07
CA PHE A 93 16.95 6.37 19.71
C PHE A 93 18.47 6.34 19.64
N LYS A 94 19.15 6.87 20.66
CA LYS A 94 20.61 6.78 20.73
C LYS A 94 21.09 5.34 20.83
N GLN A 95 20.51 4.53 21.72
CA GLN A 95 20.88 3.11 21.85
C GLN A 95 20.66 2.32 20.54
N ARG A 96 19.58 2.61 19.82
CA ARG A 96 19.31 1.99 18.51
C ARG A 96 20.33 2.42 17.47
N LEU A 97 20.71 3.70 17.45
CA LEU A 97 21.75 4.20 16.55
C LEU A 97 23.09 3.50 16.82
N ASP A 98 23.53 3.47 18.08
CA ASP A 98 24.76 2.81 18.50
C ASP A 98 24.76 1.31 18.10
N TYR A 99 23.61 0.63 18.26
CA TYR A 99 23.44 -0.75 17.82
C TYR A 99 23.59 -0.92 16.30
N MET A 100 22.93 -0.07 15.49
CA MET A 100 23.02 -0.15 14.03
C MET A 100 24.43 0.16 13.53
N GLU A 101 25.09 1.17 14.10
CA GLU A 101 26.50 1.50 13.79
C GLU A 101 27.43 0.31 14.08
N SER A 102 27.19 -0.42 15.18
CA SER A 102 27.95 -1.62 15.52
C SER A 102 27.72 -2.76 14.52
N MET A 103 26.50 -2.91 13.98
CA MET A 103 26.20 -3.92 12.97
C MET A 103 26.86 -3.61 11.63
N PHE A 104 26.86 -2.34 11.21
CA PHE A 104 27.48 -1.95 9.94
C PHE A 104 29.00 -2.06 9.98
N ASN A 105 29.63 -1.94 11.15
CA ASN A 105 31.08 -2.06 11.29
C ASN A 105 31.86 -1.15 10.30
N ASN A 106 31.36 0.07 10.08
CA ASN A 106 31.85 1.05 9.09
C ASN A 106 31.72 0.65 7.60
N GLU A 107 30.94 -0.40 7.28
CA GLU A 107 30.66 -0.75 5.89
C GLU A 107 29.76 0.32 5.23
N PRO A 108 30.24 0.97 4.15
CA PRO A 108 29.47 1.98 3.46
C PRO A 108 28.27 1.37 2.74
N ASP A 109 27.33 2.23 2.34
CA ASP A 109 26.28 1.86 1.40
C ASP A 109 26.92 1.55 0.03
N GLN A 110 26.69 0.34 -0.48
CA GLN A 110 27.29 -0.16 -1.72
C GLN A 110 26.32 -0.16 -2.91
N TYR A 111 25.06 0.20 -2.69
CA TYR A 111 24.04 0.10 -3.73
C TYR A 111 24.04 1.32 -4.66
N ASN A 112 23.99 1.07 -5.97
CA ASN A 112 23.75 2.12 -6.95
C ASN A 112 22.25 2.22 -7.26
N TYR A 113 21.55 3.11 -6.56
CA TYR A 113 20.10 3.28 -6.71
C TYR A 113 19.64 3.85 -8.07
N ASN A 114 20.57 4.35 -8.88
CA ASN A 114 20.27 4.94 -10.19
C ASN A 114 20.57 4.00 -11.38
N ASP A 115 21.12 2.82 -11.13
CA ASP A 115 21.62 1.91 -12.18
C ASP A 115 20.52 1.08 -12.85
N TRP A 116 19.41 1.71 -13.23
CA TRP A 116 18.30 1.01 -13.89
C TRP A 116 17.67 1.88 -14.98
N PRO A 117 17.57 1.40 -16.23
CA PRO A 117 16.91 2.15 -17.29
C PRO A 117 15.39 2.21 -17.04
N LEU A 118 14.80 3.38 -17.25
CA LEU A 118 13.35 3.61 -17.08
C LEU A 118 12.49 3.13 -18.25
N GLY A 119 13.11 2.65 -19.34
CA GLY A 119 12.42 2.13 -20.51
C GLY A 119 13.10 2.48 -21.81
N GLU A 120 12.64 1.87 -22.90
CA GLU A 120 13.18 2.06 -24.25
C GLU A 120 12.41 3.14 -25.04
N THR A 121 11.14 3.34 -24.70
CA THR A 121 10.25 4.27 -25.41
C THR A 121 9.85 5.46 -24.54
N SER A 122 9.48 6.57 -25.17
CA SER A 122 9.01 7.75 -24.43
C SER A 122 7.72 7.49 -23.64
N GLU A 123 6.85 6.58 -24.09
CA GLU A 123 5.64 6.18 -23.36
C GLU A 123 6.01 5.32 -22.16
N GLU A 124 6.90 4.34 -22.32
CA GLU A 124 7.37 3.51 -21.22
C GLU A 124 8.06 4.34 -20.13
N VAL A 125 8.96 5.25 -20.51
CA VAL A 125 9.64 6.14 -19.55
C VAL A 125 8.64 6.99 -18.78
N LYS A 126 7.62 7.56 -19.46
CA LYS A 126 6.54 8.31 -18.80
C LYS A 126 5.76 7.43 -17.81
N TYR A 127 5.38 6.23 -18.22
CA TYR A 127 4.64 5.28 -17.39
C TYR A 127 5.44 4.85 -16.15
N ARG A 128 6.71 4.46 -16.33
CA ARG A 128 7.56 4.03 -15.22
C ARG A 128 7.88 5.17 -14.27
N THR A 129 8.15 6.37 -14.79
CA THR A 129 8.38 7.56 -13.96
C THR A 129 7.13 7.86 -13.12
N TRP A 130 5.96 7.92 -13.75
CA TRP A 130 4.70 8.15 -13.04
C TRP A 130 4.43 7.07 -11.99
N SER A 131 4.63 5.79 -12.32
CA SER A 131 4.42 4.68 -11.39
C SER A 131 5.38 4.73 -10.19
N MET A 132 6.63 5.11 -10.43
CA MET A 132 7.67 5.27 -9.40
C MET A 132 7.35 6.41 -8.44
N GLU A 133 6.99 7.58 -8.98
CA GLU A 133 6.66 8.79 -8.22
C GLU A 133 5.41 8.61 -7.36
N ASN A 134 4.45 7.80 -7.83
CA ASN A 134 3.22 7.48 -7.11
C ASN A 134 3.35 6.22 -6.22
N LYS A 135 4.55 5.65 -6.07
CA LYS A 135 4.81 4.43 -5.28
C LYS A 135 3.93 3.22 -5.66
N LEU A 136 3.76 2.99 -6.96
CA LEU A 136 2.85 1.97 -7.50
C LEU A 136 3.57 0.70 -7.99
N PHE A 137 4.89 0.57 -7.85
CA PHE A 137 5.56 -0.71 -8.15
C PHE A 137 5.38 -1.71 -7.01
N LEU A 138 5.19 -2.99 -7.35
CA LEU A 138 5.28 -4.10 -6.39
C LEU A 138 6.75 -4.38 -6.04
N ASN A 139 7.39 -3.37 -5.47
CA ASN A 139 8.76 -3.38 -4.99
C ASN A 139 8.80 -2.65 -3.64
N PRO A 140 9.11 -3.35 -2.53
CA PRO A 140 9.19 -2.72 -1.21
C PRO A 140 10.11 -1.49 -1.15
N LEU A 141 11.14 -1.41 -2.00
CA LEU A 141 11.98 -0.22 -2.07
C LEU A 141 11.20 1.02 -2.53
N ASN A 142 10.17 0.87 -3.36
CA ASN A 142 9.35 2.00 -3.79
C ASN A 142 8.57 2.65 -2.63
N ASP A 143 8.32 1.91 -1.54
CA ASP A 143 7.67 2.45 -0.34
C ASP A 143 8.55 3.49 0.38
N ILE A 144 9.87 3.38 0.23
CA ILE A 144 10.86 4.18 0.99
C ILE A 144 11.68 5.14 0.11
N MET A 145 11.68 4.97 -1.22
CA MET A 145 12.40 5.82 -2.15
C MET A 145 11.75 5.93 -3.54
N VAL A 146 12.16 6.95 -4.28
CA VAL A 146 11.71 7.27 -5.65
C VAL A 146 12.95 7.37 -6.53
N LEU A 147 13.58 6.23 -6.81
CA LEU A 147 14.82 6.12 -7.60
C LEU A 147 14.72 4.95 -8.60
N PRO A 148 15.44 4.98 -9.73
CA PRO A 148 15.24 4.02 -10.83
C PRO A 148 15.25 2.53 -10.44
N ILE A 149 16.04 2.12 -9.43
CA ILE A 149 16.09 0.76 -8.90
C ILE A 149 14.71 0.17 -8.53
N VAL A 150 13.75 1.02 -8.17
CA VAL A 150 12.43 0.57 -7.71
C VAL A 150 11.46 0.23 -8.84
N THR A 151 11.84 0.49 -10.10
CA THR A 151 10.94 0.46 -11.28
C THR A 151 10.67 -0.94 -11.86
N THR A 152 10.51 -1.91 -10.96
CA THR A 152 10.34 -3.33 -11.26
C THR A 152 9.30 -3.95 -10.31
N ASP A 153 8.50 -4.90 -10.78
CA ASP A 153 7.52 -5.61 -9.93
C ASP A 153 8.12 -6.91 -9.37
N VAL A 154 9.15 -6.78 -8.53
CA VAL A 154 9.99 -7.90 -8.07
C VAL A 154 9.38 -8.75 -6.96
N LEU A 155 8.36 -8.27 -6.26
CA LEU A 155 7.74 -8.98 -5.15
C LEU A 155 7.33 -10.40 -5.57
N HIS A 156 7.78 -11.43 -4.87
CA HIS A 156 7.41 -12.83 -5.10
C HIS A 156 7.16 -13.56 -3.77
N LEU A 157 6.65 -14.80 -3.86
CA LEU A 157 6.47 -15.65 -2.68
C LEU A 157 7.83 -16.17 -2.19
N PRO A 158 8.10 -16.20 -0.88
CA PRO A 158 9.27 -16.88 -0.34
C PRO A 158 9.14 -18.40 -0.56
N ASN A 159 10.18 -19.14 -0.15
CA ASN A 159 10.15 -20.61 -0.17
C ASN A 159 8.91 -21.14 0.57
N HIS A 160 8.19 -22.04 -0.08
CA HIS A 160 6.96 -22.63 0.42
C HIS A 160 6.87 -24.10 0.01
N ASN A 161 6.04 -24.86 0.73
CA ASN A 161 5.94 -26.31 0.59
C ASN A 161 4.69 -26.71 -0.20
N TYR A 162 4.82 -27.78 -0.97
CA TYR A 162 3.75 -28.49 -1.63
C TYR A 162 3.68 -29.92 -1.09
N HIS A 163 2.51 -30.55 -1.14
CA HIS A 163 2.46 -32.00 -0.99
C HIS A 163 3.12 -32.65 -2.19
N ILE A 164 3.85 -33.76 -1.97
CA ILE A 164 4.62 -34.43 -3.03
C ILE A 164 3.76 -34.94 -4.20
N SER A 165 2.46 -35.15 -3.97
CA SER A 165 1.50 -35.57 -4.99
C SER A 165 0.96 -34.41 -5.83
N GLU A 166 1.22 -33.16 -5.43
CA GLU A 166 0.71 -31.99 -6.15
C GLU A 166 1.56 -31.74 -7.40
N THR A 167 0.90 -31.70 -8.55
CA THR A 167 1.54 -31.50 -9.86
C THR A 167 1.49 -30.05 -10.33
N THR A 168 0.86 -29.17 -9.56
CA THR A 168 0.62 -27.76 -9.92
C THR A 168 1.20 -26.82 -8.88
N ALA A 169 1.92 -25.78 -9.33
CA ALA A 169 2.42 -24.71 -8.48
C ALA A 169 1.30 -23.70 -8.11
N ARG A 170 0.27 -24.16 -7.39
CA ARG A 170 -0.95 -23.37 -7.14
C ARG A 170 -0.68 -22.03 -6.45
N PHE A 171 0.23 -21.96 -5.47
CA PHE A 171 0.52 -20.71 -4.76
C PHE A 171 1.20 -19.71 -5.69
N SER A 172 2.16 -20.17 -6.50
CA SER A 172 2.77 -19.34 -7.54
C SER A 172 1.74 -18.86 -8.55
N ASN A 173 0.79 -19.72 -8.96
CA ASN A 173 -0.26 -19.34 -9.91
C ASN A 173 -1.22 -18.29 -9.32
N TYR A 174 -1.65 -18.43 -8.06
CA TYR A 174 -2.44 -17.41 -7.36
C TYR A 174 -1.69 -16.07 -7.35
N PHE A 175 -0.43 -16.10 -6.90
CA PHE A 175 0.36 -14.89 -6.75
C PHE A 175 0.64 -14.21 -8.10
N ASN A 176 0.97 -14.99 -9.14
CA ASN A 176 1.15 -14.49 -10.50
C ASN A 176 -0.13 -13.83 -11.04
N THR A 177 -1.29 -14.41 -10.76
CA THR A 177 -2.59 -13.84 -11.16
C THR A 177 -2.82 -12.49 -10.47
N ILE A 178 -2.64 -12.43 -9.15
CA ILE A 178 -2.78 -11.20 -8.37
C ILE A 178 -1.82 -10.11 -8.89
N LYS A 179 -0.55 -10.46 -9.11
CA LYS A 179 0.45 -9.53 -9.64
C LYS A 179 0.08 -9.01 -11.02
N GLN A 180 -0.27 -9.91 -11.95
CA GLN A 180 -0.52 -9.53 -13.33
C GLN A 180 -1.75 -8.64 -13.46
N GLU A 181 -2.81 -8.92 -12.69
CA GLU A 181 -3.99 -8.08 -12.65
C GLU A 181 -3.72 -6.72 -12.01
N TYR A 182 -2.91 -6.66 -10.94
CA TYR A 182 -2.47 -5.38 -10.36
C TYR A 182 -1.72 -4.53 -11.38
N ILE A 183 -0.71 -5.10 -12.04
CA ILE A 183 0.12 -4.39 -13.02
C ILE A 183 -0.74 -3.90 -14.19
N THR A 184 -1.68 -4.71 -14.64
CA THR A 184 -2.62 -4.35 -15.70
C THR A 184 -3.55 -3.22 -15.26
N SER A 185 -4.11 -3.31 -14.04
CA SER A 185 -4.93 -2.26 -13.45
C SER A 185 -4.18 -0.94 -13.32
N ARG A 186 -2.93 -0.98 -12.84
CA ARG A 186 -2.03 0.19 -12.74
C ARG A 186 -1.81 0.84 -14.10
N TYR A 187 -1.57 0.05 -15.15
CA TYR A 187 -1.39 0.59 -16.49
C TYR A 187 -2.69 1.20 -17.04
N MET A 188 -3.85 0.56 -16.81
CA MET A 188 -5.15 1.14 -17.19
C MET A 188 -5.41 2.48 -16.50
N LEU A 189 -5.04 2.62 -15.21
CA LEU A 189 -5.12 3.88 -14.49
C LEU A 189 -4.22 4.94 -15.15
N PHE A 190 -2.96 4.62 -15.41
CA PHE A 190 -2.04 5.52 -16.12
C PHE A 190 -2.63 5.99 -17.44
N LYS A 191 -3.14 5.07 -18.27
CA LYS A 191 -3.76 5.40 -19.56
C LYS A 191 -5.02 6.25 -19.39
N SER A 192 -5.87 5.98 -18.40
CA SER A 192 -7.07 6.81 -18.15
C SER A 192 -6.75 8.27 -17.84
N ILE A 193 -5.57 8.55 -17.28
CA ILE A 193 -5.12 9.90 -16.91
C ILE A 193 -4.41 10.59 -18.09
N HIS A 194 -3.68 9.83 -18.92
CA HIS A 194 -2.76 10.39 -19.92
C HIS A 194 -3.23 10.23 -21.38
N GLU A 195 -4.28 9.46 -21.64
CA GLU A 195 -4.90 9.37 -22.97
C GLU A 195 -5.65 10.67 -23.31
N PRO A 196 -5.68 11.06 -24.59
CA PRO A 196 -6.45 12.21 -25.03
C PRO A 196 -7.95 11.96 -24.84
N ASN A 197 -8.71 13.04 -24.65
CA ASN A 197 -10.17 12.98 -24.47
C ASN A 197 -10.92 12.33 -25.64
N ARG A 198 -10.34 12.35 -26.85
CA ARG A 198 -10.90 11.71 -28.03
C ARG A 198 -10.05 10.50 -28.38
N HIS A 199 -10.68 9.33 -28.42
CA HIS A 199 -10.06 8.08 -28.84
C HIS A 199 -10.87 7.47 -29.99
N PHE A 200 -10.23 6.77 -30.93
CA PHE A 200 -10.89 6.30 -32.16
C PHE A 200 -11.99 5.24 -31.90
N ILE A 201 -11.94 4.53 -30.75
CA ILE A 201 -13.02 3.62 -30.33
C ILE A 201 -14.32 4.35 -30.03
N ASP A 202 -14.24 5.63 -29.68
CA ASP A 202 -15.41 6.46 -29.39
C ASP A 202 -15.98 7.10 -30.68
N ASP A 203 -15.28 6.98 -31.82
CA ASP A 203 -15.80 7.44 -33.10
C ASP A 203 -17.02 6.59 -33.50
N GLU A 204 -18.04 7.25 -34.07
CA GLU A 204 -19.30 6.62 -34.50
C GLU A 204 -20.13 5.96 -33.38
N VAL A 205 -19.84 6.25 -32.12
CA VAL A 205 -20.69 5.86 -30.98
C VAL A 205 -21.77 6.91 -30.73
N LEU A 206 -23.02 6.58 -31.00
CA LEU A 206 -24.17 7.47 -30.75
C LEU A 206 -24.55 7.47 -29.26
N LEU A 207 -24.05 8.46 -28.51
CA LEU A 207 -24.46 8.74 -27.13
C LEU A 207 -25.33 10.00 -27.08
N LEU A 208 -26.44 9.94 -26.34
CA LEU A 208 -27.27 11.12 -26.11
C LEU A 208 -26.64 12.00 -25.02
N ASN A 209 -26.40 13.27 -25.34
CA ASN A 209 -25.94 14.24 -24.36
C ASN A 209 -27.13 14.69 -23.48
N GLY A 210 -27.08 14.34 -22.19
CA GLY A 210 -28.10 14.72 -21.21
C GLY A 210 -28.00 16.16 -20.69
N PHE A 211 -27.02 16.94 -21.15
CA PHE A 211 -26.68 18.28 -20.64
C PHE A 211 -26.37 18.32 -19.13
N ASP A 212 -25.94 17.19 -18.58
CA ASP A 212 -25.70 16.97 -17.15
C ASP A 212 -24.22 16.93 -16.77
N GLY A 213 -23.35 17.25 -17.74
CA GLY A 213 -21.89 17.31 -17.57
C GLY A 213 -21.22 15.95 -17.43
N VAL A 214 -21.90 14.87 -17.80
CA VAL A 214 -21.35 13.51 -17.72
C VAL A 214 -20.40 13.24 -18.88
N TYR A 215 -19.23 12.71 -18.54
CA TYR A 215 -18.27 12.21 -19.50
C TYR A 215 -18.49 10.72 -19.78
N PHE A 216 -18.44 10.40 -21.07
CA PHE A 216 -18.40 9.04 -21.59
C PHE A 216 -17.25 8.98 -22.59
N GLY A 217 -16.50 7.89 -22.56
CA GLY A 217 -15.38 7.69 -23.47
C GLY A 217 -14.45 6.59 -22.98
N TYR A 218 -13.51 6.25 -23.86
CA TYR A 218 -12.52 5.20 -23.60
C TYR A 218 -11.75 5.41 -22.29
N LYS A 219 -11.32 6.65 -21.99
CA LYS A 219 -10.55 6.94 -20.79
C LYS A 219 -11.39 6.77 -19.49
N GLU A 220 -12.67 7.15 -19.50
CA GLU A 220 -13.58 6.98 -18.36
C GLU A 220 -13.82 5.50 -18.08
N GLU A 221 -13.98 4.69 -19.12
CA GLU A 221 -14.15 3.24 -18.98
C GLU A 221 -12.84 2.54 -18.57
N LEU A 222 -11.68 3.02 -19.01
CA LEU A 222 -10.39 2.56 -18.48
C LEU A 222 -10.26 2.82 -16.98
N LEU A 223 -10.65 4.02 -16.51
CA LEU A 223 -10.62 4.37 -15.09
C LEU A 223 -11.54 3.45 -14.29
N LYS A 224 -12.80 3.27 -14.73
CA LYS A 224 -13.75 2.36 -14.07
C LYS A 224 -13.26 0.92 -14.07
N THR A 225 -12.65 0.47 -15.17
CA THR A 225 -12.13 -0.90 -15.29
C THR A 225 -10.92 -1.13 -14.38
N SER A 226 -9.97 -0.19 -14.35
CA SER A 226 -8.86 -0.20 -13.40
C SER A 226 -9.39 -0.32 -11.97
N TYR A 227 -10.36 0.51 -11.60
CA TYR A 227 -10.95 0.50 -10.27
C TYR A 227 -11.55 -0.87 -9.90
N ARG A 228 -12.34 -1.48 -10.79
CA ARG A 228 -12.93 -2.81 -10.58
C ARG A 228 -11.87 -3.89 -10.43
N LEU A 229 -10.84 -3.89 -11.29
CA LEU A 229 -9.77 -4.86 -11.23
C LEU A 229 -9.02 -4.78 -9.90
N THR A 230 -8.64 -3.57 -9.49
CA THR A 230 -8.00 -3.33 -8.18
C THR A 230 -8.85 -3.85 -7.03
N TYR A 231 -10.17 -3.61 -7.07
CA TYR A 231 -11.08 -4.13 -6.05
C TYR A 231 -11.18 -5.65 -6.03
N SER A 232 -11.22 -6.27 -7.20
CA SER A 232 -11.31 -7.73 -7.33
C SER A 232 -10.07 -8.46 -6.79
N ILE A 233 -8.92 -7.78 -6.68
CA ILE A 233 -7.69 -8.34 -6.14
C ILE A 233 -7.86 -8.72 -4.66
N PHE A 234 -8.65 -7.97 -3.89
CA PHE A 234 -8.89 -8.27 -2.47
C PHE A 234 -9.49 -9.67 -2.27
N ASP A 235 -10.45 -10.06 -3.10
CA ASP A 235 -11.02 -11.41 -3.04
C ASP A 235 -10.02 -12.46 -3.49
N LYS A 236 -9.16 -12.19 -4.49
CA LYS A 236 -8.09 -13.11 -4.90
C LYS A 236 -7.04 -13.33 -3.80
N ILE A 237 -6.67 -12.27 -3.08
CA ILE A 237 -5.85 -12.37 -1.86
C ILE A 237 -6.56 -13.28 -0.84
N SER A 238 -7.88 -13.19 -0.73
CA SER A 238 -8.65 -14.03 0.20
C SER A 238 -8.67 -15.50 -0.21
N TYR A 239 -8.75 -15.80 -1.51
CA TYR A 239 -8.60 -17.17 -2.01
C TYR A 239 -7.21 -17.73 -1.72
N PHE A 240 -6.17 -16.93 -1.98
CA PHE A 240 -4.80 -17.31 -1.64
C PHE A 240 -4.65 -17.61 -0.14
N ILE A 241 -5.13 -16.72 0.73
CA ILE A 241 -5.06 -16.89 2.19
C ILE A 241 -5.88 -18.08 2.66
N ASN A 242 -7.08 -18.31 2.11
CA ASN A 242 -7.94 -19.42 2.48
C ASN A 242 -7.26 -20.77 2.26
N ASP A 243 -6.57 -20.92 1.13
CA ASP A 243 -5.79 -22.11 0.78
C ASP A 243 -4.51 -22.18 1.61
N TYR A 244 -3.68 -21.13 1.57
CA TYR A 244 -2.35 -21.12 2.20
C TYR A 244 -2.38 -21.31 3.72
N MET A 245 -3.35 -20.68 4.41
CA MET A 245 -3.51 -20.77 5.86
C MET A 245 -4.48 -21.88 6.29
N CYS A 246 -4.94 -22.72 5.35
CA CYS A 246 -5.91 -23.80 5.60
C CYS A 246 -7.16 -23.33 6.37
N VAL A 247 -7.70 -22.15 6.02
CA VAL A 247 -8.83 -21.53 6.75
C VAL A 247 -10.12 -22.36 6.59
N GLY A 248 -10.26 -23.07 5.47
CA GLY A 248 -11.32 -24.05 5.25
C GLY A 248 -12.68 -23.45 4.89
N LEU A 249 -12.72 -22.26 4.29
CA LEU A 249 -13.95 -21.75 3.68
C LEU A 249 -14.23 -22.41 2.35
N ASN A 250 -15.52 -22.67 2.08
CA ASN A 250 -15.97 -23.04 0.74
C ASN A 250 -15.76 -21.88 -0.22
N GLU A 251 -15.45 -22.18 -1.49
CA GLU A 251 -15.15 -21.17 -2.51
C GLU A 251 -16.20 -20.06 -2.62
N ARG A 252 -17.49 -20.38 -2.43
CA ARG A 252 -18.59 -19.40 -2.50
C ARG A 252 -18.66 -18.42 -1.33
N ASP A 253 -17.99 -18.76 -0.22
CA ASP A 253 -17.99 -17.97 1.01
C ASP A 253 -16.73 -17.12 1.15
N VAL A 254 -15.71 -17.38 0.32
CA VAL A 254 -14.45 -16.63 0.32
C VAL A 254 -14.70 -15.23 -0.22
N SER A 255 -14.40 -14.24 0.63
CA SER A 255 -14.33 -12.83 0.26
C SER A 255 -13.46 -12.10 1.27
N PHE A 256 -12.95 -10.94 0.90
CA PHE A 256 -12.01 -10.18 1.74
C PHE A 256 -12.58 -9.70 3.06
N ASN A 257 -13.90 -9.52 3.17
CA ASN A 257 -14.54 -9.22 4.44
C ASN A 257 -14.75 -10.48 5.31
N LYS A 258 -15.11 -11.61 4.70
CA LYS A 258 -15.56 -12.81 5.44
C LYS A 258 -14.44 -13.76 5.86
N ILE A 259 -13.26 -13.67 5.23
CA ILE A 259 -12.15 -14.59 5.47
C ILE A 259 -11.70 -14.58 6.94
N TRP A 260 -11.69 -13.42 7.59
CA TRP A 260 -11.08 -13.21 8.91
C TRP A 260 -11.79 -13.86 10.09
N GLY A 261 -13.11 -13.99 10.04
CA GLY A 261 -13.89 -14.31 11.24
C GLY A 261 -15.38 -14.41 10.97
N LYS A 262 -16.12 -14.64 12.05
CA LYS A 262 -17.59 -14.65 12.04
C LYS A 262 -18.12 -14.06 13.32
N TYR A 263 -19.34 -13.53 13.27
CA TYR A 263 -20.05 -13.13 14.47
C TYR A 263 -20.56 -14.37 15.20
N ASP A 264 -20.15 -14.53 16.46
CA ASP A 264 -20.66 -15.56 17.34
C ASP A 264 -21.92 -15.05 18.06
N LYS A 265 -23.05 -15.71 17.81
CA LYS A 265 -24.34 -15.32 18.39
C LYS A 265 -24.43 -15.57 19.89
N ASN A 266 -23.72 -16.57 20.40
CA ASN A 266 -23.74 -16.93 21.82
C ASN A 266 -22.90 -15.95 22.63
N GLU A 267 -21.69 -15.65 22.14
CA GLU A 267 -20.77 -14.71 22.79
C GLU A 267 -21.08 -13.24 22.45
N LYS A 268 -22.02 -13.00 21.52
CA LYS A 268 -22.42 -11.68 21.02
C LYS A 268 -21.23 -10.80 20.57
N ARG A 269 -20.21 -11.43 19.99
CA ARG A 269 -18.99 -10.74 19.53
C ARG A 269 -18.47 -11.32 18.22
N PHE A 270 -17.66 -10.53 17.52
CA PHE A 270 -16.89 -11.03 16.39
C PHE A 270 -15.74 -11.90 16.90
N VAL A 271 -15.61 -13.09 16.33
CA VAL A 271 -14.57 -14.07 16.67
C VAL A 271 -13.71 -14.30 15.43
N LEU A 272 -12.42 -14.04 15.57
CA LEU A 272 -11.42 -14.35 14.54
C LEU A 272 -11.31 -15.86 14.36
N ARG A 273 -11.04 -16.30 13.12
CA ARG A 273 -10.72 -17.71 12.87
C ARG A 273 -9.35 -18.04 13.46
N GLU A 274 -9.18 -19.32 13.81
CA GLU A 274 -8.00 -19.79 14.53
C GLU A 274 -6.66 -19.34 13.89
N PRO A 275 -6.43 -19.47 12.56
CA PRO A 275 -5.16 -19.07 11.96
C PRO A 275 -4.81 -17.59 12.10
N PHE A 276 -5.80 -16.73 12.35
CA PHE A 276 -5.60 -15.29 12.53
C PHE A 276 -5.54 -14.91 14.02
N ALA A 277 -6.30 -15.60 14.87
CA ALA A 277 -6.38 -15.32 16.30
C ALA A 277 -5.07 -15.64 17.03
N SER A 278 -4.35 -16.66 16.57
CA SER A 278 -3.06 -17.11 17.14
C SER A 278 -1.84 -16.52 16.43
N SER A 279 -2.04 -15.64 15.43
CA SER A 279 -0.94 -15.13 14.60
C SER A 279 -0.26 -13.90 15.21
N ASP A 280 1.06 -13.96 15.33
CA ASP A 280 1.91 -12.80 15.64
C ASP A 280 2.35 -12.02 14.38
N ASN A 281 1.83 -12.39 13.20
CA ASN A 281 2.16 -11.71 11.94
C ASN A 281 1.44 -10.36 11.86
N ASP A 282 2.20 -9.29 12.08
CA ASP A 282 1.65 -7.94 12.05
C ASP A 282 1.24 -7.48 10.65
N ILE A 283 1.91 -7.89 9.57
CA ILE A 283 1.48 -7.61 8.19
C ILE A 283 0.10 -8.22 7.92
N LEU A 284 -0.14 -9.46 8.38
CA LEU A 284 -1.46 -10.11 8.28
C LEU A 284 -2.52 -9.35 9.09
N ARG A 285 -2.16 -8.86 10.27
CA ARG A 285 -3.01 -7.97 11.07
C ARG A 285 -3.29 -6.64 10.34
N GLY A 286 -2.31 -6.09 9.63
CA GLY A 286 -2.48 -4.90 8.79
C GLY A 286 -3.52 -5.14 7.69
N LEU A 287 -3.46 -6.30 7.04
CA LEU A 287 -4.44 -6.69 6.01
C LEU A 287 -5.85 -6.90 6.59
N TYR A 288 -5.96 -7.45 7.81
CA TYR A 288 -7.22 -7.51 8.54
C TYR A 288 -7.81 -6.13 8.81
N PHE A 289 -7.01 -5.18 9.31
CA PHE A 289 -7.49 -3.83 9.55
C PHE A 289 -7.86 -3.09 8.27
N LEU A 290 -7.15 -3.33 7.16
CA LEU A 290 -7.56 -2.83 5.86
C LEU A 290 -8.95 -3.35 5.46
N SER A 291 -9.26 -4.62 5.72
CA SER A 291 -10.62 -5.15 5.52
C SER A 291 -11.66 -4.45 6.39
N LYS A 292 -11.32 -4.11 7.64
CA LYS A 292 -12.21 -3.34 8.52
C LYS A 292 -12.46 -1.93 8.03
N GLU A 293 -11.42 -1.24 7.56
CA GLU A 293 -11.55 0.10 6.97
C GLU A 293 -12.42 0.11 5.72
N LEU A 294 -12.34 -0.93 4.88
CA LEU A 294 -13.11 -0.99 3.64
C LEU A 294 -14.56 -1.46 3.83
N PHE A 295 -14.85 -2.33 4.81
CA PHE A 295 -16.14 -3.04 4.86
C PHE A 295 -16.89 -2.95 6.20
N ASP A 296 -16.24 -2.56 7.30
CA ASP A 296 -16.89 -2.53 8.62
C ASP A 296 -17.53 -1.18 8.88
N THR A 297 -18.85 -1.10 8.69
CA THR A 297 -19.63 0.14 8.87
C THR A 297 -19.45 0.84 10.22
N MET A 298 -19.10 0.12 11.31
CA MET A 298 -18.83 0.76 12.60
C MET A 298 -17.41 1.31 12.67
N PHE A 299 -16.45 0.62 12.06
CA PHE A 299 -15.05 1.06 12.01
C PHE A 299 -14.85 2.22 11.03
N VAL A 300 -15.56 2.19 9.90
CA VAL A 300 -15.56 3.21 8.84
C VAL A 300 -15.86 4.62 9.37
N ASN A 301 -16.73 4.74 10.37
CA ASN A 301 -17.06 6.05 10.97
C ASN A 301 -15.90 6.66 11.79
N PHE A 302 -14.88 5.87 12.12
CA PHE A 302 -13.70 6.28 12.88
C PHE A 302 -12.40 6.15 12.06
N SER A 303 -12.46 5.64 10.83
CA SER A 303 -11.33 5.50 9.92
C SER A 303 -11.34 6.59 8.84
N ASP A 304 -10.50 6.42 7.82
CA ASP A 304 -10.41 7.30 6.66
C ASP A 304 -11.80 7.51 6.02
N PRO A 305 -12.30 8.76 5.91
CA PRO A 305 -13.58 9.08 5.28
C PRO A 305 -13.69 8.53 3.85
N ASP A 306 -12.58 8.46 3.13
CA ASP A 306 -12.55 8.07 1.73
C ASP A 306 -12.83 6.56 1.58
N ALA A 307 -12.48 5.73 2.57
CA ALA A 307 -12.63 4.28 2.52
C ALA A 307 -14.10 3.83 2.32
N LYS A 308 -15.06 4.56 2.89
CA LYS A 308 -16.51 4.30 2.71
C LYS A 308 -16.96 4.53 1.27
N GLU A 309 -16.44 5.61 0.69
CA GLU A 309 -16.80 6.00 -0.66
C GLU A 309 -16.30 4.94 -1.62
N LEU A 310 -15.18 4.29 -1.33
CA LEU A 310 -14.59 3.31 -2.22
C LEU A 310 -15.48 2.06 -2.44
N ASP A 311 -16.00 1.38 -1.39
CA ASP A 311 -16.90 0.23 -1.61
C ASP A 311 -18.22 0.67 -2.30
N THR A 312 -18.68 1.89 -1.99
CA THR A 312 -19.87 2.46 -2.63
C THR A 312 -19.63 2.67 -4.13
N ILE A 313 -18.49 3.24 -4.51
CA ILE A 313 -18.06 3.43 -5.90
C ILE A 313 -17.95 2.08 -6.60
N ARG A 314 -17.27 1.08 -6.01
CA ARG A 314 -17.17 -0.27 -6.58
C ARG A 314 -18.56 -0.83 -6.87
N HIS A 315 -19.46 -0.83 -5.89
CA HIS A 315 -20.80 -1.37 -6.05
C HIS A 315 -21.58 -0.64 -7.14
N MET A 316 -21.42 0.68 -7.26
CA MET A 316 -22.04 1.46 -8.34
C MET A 316 -21.49 1.11 -9.72
N ILE A 317 -20.18 0.90 -9.84
CA ILE A 317 -19.55 0.54 -11.12
C ILE A 317 -19.97 -0.87 -11.56
N GLU A 318 -20.04 -1.83 -10.64
CA GLU A 318 -20.29 -3.24 -10.98
C GLU A 318 -21.77 -3.58 -11.21
N HIS A 319 -22.67 -2.95 -10.45
CA HIS A 319 -24.06 -3.37 -10.38
C HIS A 319 -25.08 -2.26 -10.66
N LYS A 320 -24.61 -1.02 -10.84
CA LYS A 320 -25.46 0.14 -11.14
C LYS A 320 -24.83 0.97 -12.26
N SER A 321 -25.32 2.20 -12.42
CA SER A 321 -24.69 3.21 -13.27
C SER A 321 -23.84 4.15 -12.42
N LEU A 322 -22.53 4.22 -12.66
CA LEU A 322 -21.69 5.31 -12.19
C LEU A 322 -21.42 6.29 -13.33
N GLN A 323 -21.77 7.55 -13.13
CA GLN A 323 -21.50 8.65 -14.05
C GLN A 323 -20.36 9.52 -13.53
N LEU A 324 -19.40 9.83 -14.39
CA LEU A 324 -18.29 10.71 -14.06
C LEU A 324 -18.61 12.11 -14.57
N LYS A 325 -18.54 13.11 -13.69
CA LYS A 325 -18.81 14.51 -14.02
C LYS A 325 -17.56 15.33 -13.80
N GLY A 326 -17.29 16.27 -14.70
CA GLY A 326 -16.29 17.29 -14.46
C GLY A 326 -16.76 18.22 -13.35
N MET A 327 -15.89 18.50 -12.37
CA MET A 327 -16.09 19.70 -11.59
C MET A 327 -15.89 20.88 -12.53
N GLY A 328 -16.99 21.53 -12.93
CA GLY A 328 -16.90 22.77 -13.69
C GLY A 328 -15.97 23.70 -12.92
N THR A 329 -14.87 24.10 -13.54
CA THR A 329 -14.19 25.31 -13.10
C THR A 329 -15.25 26.40 -13.15
N ASN A 330 -15.62 26.95 -11.99
CA ASN A 330 -16.34 28.21 -11.96
C ASN A 330 -15.46 29.21 -12.73
N LEU A 331 -15.79 29.40 -14.01
CA LEU A 331 -15.36 30.55 -14.79
C LEU A 331 -16.02 31.75 -14.10
N LEU A 332 -15.34 32.28 -13.08
CA LEU A 332 -15.48 33.65 -12.64
C LEU A 332 -15.03 34.51 -13.83
N GLY A 333 -16.00 34.87 -14.66
CA GLY A 333 -15.93 35.97 -15.62
C GLY A 333 -16.86 37.08 -15.17
#